data_AF-A0A323V1V4-F1
#
_entry.id   AF-A0A323V1V4-F1
#
_cell.length_a   1.000
_cell.length_b   1.000
_cell.length_c   1.000
_cell.angle_alpha   90.00
_cell.angle_beta   90.00
_cell.angle_gamma   90.00
#
_symmetry.space_group_name_H-M   'P 1'
#
loop_
_entity.id
_entity.type
_entity.pdbx_description
1 polymer ?
#
loop_
_entity_poly.entity_id
_entity_poly.type
_entity_poly.pdbx_seq_one_letter_code
_entity_poly.pdbx_strand_id
1 'polypeptide(L)'
;MPTDAWRVEGQGRLWLSPGLADMHNHCDSRQDMAVLLSLGVTTMLNMGEARNSFVGRLRLAIERGEVPGPRAYVALAVDGSPAYGNLVVAAPEDARAAECLAPTNRYDFLKVYDRLSHEVFNTLVREGAGGGQPVVGH
;
A
#
# COMPACT_ATOMS: atom_id res chain seq x y z
N MET A 1 6.87 4.84 35.78
CA MET A 1 6.96 3.63 34.93
C MET A 1 6.41 2.47 35.74
N PRO A 2 5.56 1.59 35.17
CA PRO A 2 5.16 0.36 35.84
C PRO A 2 6.40 -0.43 36.30
N THR A 3 6.32 -1.09 37.45
CA THR A 3 7.45 -1.82 38.05
C THR A 3 7.86 -3.07 37.26
N ASP A 4 6.98 -3.56 36.39
CA ASP A 4 7.12 -4.73 35.54
C ASP A 4 7.35 -4.38 34.06
N ALA A 5 7.56 -3.10 33.73
CA ALA A 5 7.82 -2.68 32.36
C ALA A 5 9.17 -3.21 31.85
N TRP A 6 9.17 -3.72 30.61
CA TRP A 6 10.40 -4.12 29.94
C TRP A 6 11.22 -2.88 29.55
N ARG A 7 12.50 -2.87 29.93
CA ARG A 7 13.41 -1.73 29.72
C ARG A 7 14.52 -2.13 28.77
N VAL A 8 14.73 -1.31 27.74
CA VAL A 8 15.82 -1.46 26.78
C VAL A 8 16.82 -0.32 27.02
N GLU A 9 18.04 -0.68 27.44
CA GLU A 9 19.08 0.29 27.82
C GLU A 9 19.96 0.66 26.62
N GLY A 10 19.96 1.95 26.25
CA GLY A 10 20.71 2.46 25.09
C GLY A 10 22.22 2.68 25.30
N GLN A 11 22.68 2.61 26.56
CA GLN A 11 24.10 2.64 26.97
C GLN A 11 24.89 3.87 26.46
N GLY A 12 24.21 4.97 26.10
CA GLY A 12 24.82 6.19 25.55
C GLY A 12 25.51 6.01 24.20
N ARG A 13 25.30 4.87 23.53
CA ARG A 13 25.94 4.50 22.25
C ARG A 13 24.93 4.07 21.18
N LEU A 14 23.70 3.78 21.59
CA LEU A 14 22.59 3.42 20.72
C LEU A 14 21.66 4.63 20.52
N TRP A 15 21.06 4.70 19.35
CA TRP A 15 20.04 5.68 18.99
C TRP A 15 18.71 4.99 18.81
N LEU A 16 17.62 5.67 19.21
CA LEU A 16 16.26 5.23 18.96
C LEU A 16 15.71 5.96 17.74
N SER A 17 15.19 5.20 16.78
CA SER A 17 14.49 5.71 15.61
C SER A 17 13.09 5.07 15.56
N PRO A 18 12.08 5.75 14.98
CA PRO A 18 10.91 5.07 14.45
C PRO A 18 11.34 3.96 13.47
N GLY A 19 10.48 2.96 13.29
CA GLY A 19 10.69 1.97 12.24
C GLY A 19 10.68 2.65 10.87
N LEU A 20 11.51 2.16 9.95
CA LEU A 20 11.60 2.70 8.60
C LEU A 20 10.31 2.41 7.83
N ALA A 21 10.07 3.24 6.82
CA ALA A 21 8.88 3.16 6.01
C ALA A 21 9.26 3.23 4.53
N ASP A 22 9.10 2.11 3.82
CA ASP A 22 9.43 2.00 2.40
C ASP A 22 8.20 2.36 1.56
N MET A 23 8.26 3.50 0.89
CA MET A 23 7.09 4.13 0.26
C MET A 23 6.89 3.72 -1.21
N HIS A 24 7.78 2.91 -1.79
CA HIS A 24 7.60 2.42 -3.17
C HIS A 24 8.36 1.11 -3.39
N ASN A 25 7.66 -0.01 -3.22
CA ASN A 25 8.19 -1.32 -3.62
C ASN A 25 7.13 -2.19 -4.30
N HIS A 26 7.55 -3.39 -4.71
CA HIS A 26 6.74 -4.39 -5.38
C HIS A 26 6.73 -5.72 -4.60
N CYS A 27 6.98 -5.66 -3.30
CA CYS A 27 7.14 -6.83 -2.43
C CYS A 27 5.79 -7.45 -2.07
N ASP A 28 5.61 -8.75 -2.32
CA ASP A 28 4.33 -9.44 -2.08
C ASP A 28 4.47 -10.89 -1.58
N SER A 29 5.69 -11.32 -1.24
CA SER A 29 5.96 -12.66 -0.72
C SER A 29 6.36 -12.65 0.76
N ARG A 30 6.26 -13.81 1.42
CA ARG A 30 6.73 -13.99 2.81
C ARG A 30 8.22 -13.68 2.97
N GLN A 31 9.02 -14.01 1.96
CA GLN A 31 10.45 -13.76 1.99
C GLN A 31 10.73 -12.26 1.93
N ASP A 32 9.99 -11.51 1.10
CA ASP A 32 10.14 -10.05 1.04
C ASP A 32 9.80 -9.40 2.38
N MET A 33 8.71 -9.82 3.03
CA MET A 33 8.31 -9.28 4.34
C MET A 33 9.40 -9.49 5.40
N ALA A 34 10.05 -10.66 5.38
CA ALA A 34 11.15 -10.96 6.29
C ALA A 34 12.39 -10.09 6.00
N VAL A 35 12.73 -9.88 4.73
CA VAL A 35 13.83 -9.00 4.32
C VAL A 35 13.55 -7.55 4.75
N LEU A 36 12.36 -7.03 4.48
CA LEU A 36 11.98 -5.66 4.87
C LEU A 36 12.12 -5.45 6.39
N LEU A 37 11.57 -6.35 7.21
CA LEU A 37 11.73 -6.27 8.66
C LEU A 37 13.19 -6.34 9.11
N SER A 38 14.01 -7.19 8.49
CA SER A 38 15.43 -7.32 8.81
C SER A 38 16.23 -6.03 8.55
N LEU A 39 15.73 -5.19 7.62
CA LEU A 39 16.29 -3.89 7.28
C LEU A 39 15.67 -2.75 8.11
N GLY A 40 14.82 -3.08 9.08
CA GLY A 40 14.14 -2.10 9.94
C GLY A 40 12.91 -1.46 9.31
N VAL A 41 12.45 -1.92 8.15
CA VAL A 41 11.22 -1.45 7.51
C VAL A 41 10.02 -2.08 8.20
N THR A 42 9.21 -1.24 8.83
CA THR A 42 8.02 -1.64 9.60
C THR A 42 6.70 -1.24 8.94
N THR A 43 6.77 -0.37 7.92
CA THR A 43 5.62 0.05 7.11
C THR A 43 6.04 0.07 5.64
N MET A 44 5.15 -0.32 4.75
CA MET A 44 5.42 -0.31 3.32
C MET A 44 4.21 0.09 2.47
N LEU A 45 4.48 0.68 1.31
CA LEU A 45 3.53 0.84 0.21
C LEU A 45 3.93 -0.10 -0.94
N ASN A 46 3.08 -1.07 -1.22
CA ASN A 46 3.19 -1.85 -2.45
C ASN A 46 2.57 -1.03 -3.60
N MET A 47 3.44 -0.52 -4.47
CA MET A 47 3.11 0.29 -5.65
C MET A 47 3.01 -0.54 -6.93
N GLY A 48 3.02 -1.88 -6.80
CA GLY A 48 3.17 -2.83 -7.89
C GLY A 48 1.94 -3.66 -8.21
N GLU A 49 0.75 -3.19 -7.86
CA GLU A 49 -0.50 -3.96 -7.93
C GLU A 49 -0.37 -5.33 -7.25
N ALA A 50 -0.29 -5.31 -5.92
CA ALA A 50 -0.07 -6.51 -5.13
C ALA A 50 -1.08 -7.62 -5.51
N ARG A 51 -0.57 -8.85 -5.70
CA ARG A 51 -1.42 -9.99 -6.07
C ARG A 51 -2.53 -10.20 -5.04
N ASN A 52 -3.71 -10.62 -5.51
CA ASN A 52 -4.85 -10.96 -4.63
C ASN A 52 -4.50 -11.97 -3.53
N SER A 53 -3.57 -12.89 -3.80
CA SER A 53 -3.07 -13.86 -2.82
C SER A 53 -2.29 -13.21 -1.66
N PHE A 54 -1.60 -12.09 -1.92
CA PHE A 54 -0.95 -11.29 -0.88
C PHE A 54 -1.99 -10.52 -0.07
N VAL A 55 -2.82 -9.73 -0.75
CA VAL A 55 -3.84 -8.86 -0.14
C VAL A 55 -4.82 -9.68 0.71
N GLY A 56 -5.36 -10.76 0.17
CA GLY A 56 -6.38 -11.59 0.81
C GLY A 56 -5.88 -12.68 1.74
N ARG A 57 -4.56 -12.89 1.88
CA ARG A 57 -4.02 -13.92 2.80
C ARG A 57 -2.83 -13.45 3.61
N LEU A 58 -1.71 -13.13 2.96
CA LEU A 58 -0.47 -12.82 3.68
C LEU A 58 -0.60 -11.54 4.50
N ARG A 59 -1.11 -10.46 3.90
CA ARG A 59 -1.36 -9.19 4.59
C ARG A 59 -2.26 -9.40 5.80
N LEU A 60 -3.37 -10.12 5.65
CA LEU A 60 -4.28 -10.38 6.77
C LEU A 60 -3.64 -11.20 7.88
N ALA A 61 -2.78 -12.17 7.55
CA ALA A 61 -2.04 -12.94 8.55
C ALA A 61 -1.03 -12.06 9.31
N ILE A 62 -0.42 -11.07 8.63
CA ILE A 62 0.45 -10.07 9.27
C ILE A 62 -0.35 -9.17 10.21
N GLU A 63 -1.50 -8.64 9.74
CA GLU A 63 -2.38 -7.80 10.54
C GLU A 63 -2.91 -8.50 11.81
N ARG A 64 -3.11 -9.83 11.74
CA ARG A 64 -3.49 -10.67 12.89
C ARG A 64 -2.31 -11.08 13.79
N GLY A 65 -1.08 -10.73 13.42
CA GLY A 65 0.13 -11.12 14.17
C GLY A 65 0.51 -12.60 14.05
N GLU A 66 -0.08 -13.34 13.11
CA GLU A 66 0.22 -14.76 12.85
C GLU A 66 1.55 -14.92 12.09
N VAL A 67 1.94 -13.89 11.34
CA VAL A 67 3.15 -13.87 10.51
C VAL A 67 3.86 -12.54 10.72
N PRO A 68 5.18 -12.53 10.99
CA PRO A 68 5.94 -11.29 11.02
C PRO A 68 5.97 -10.62 9.64
N GLY A 69 5.63 -9.34 9.58
CA GLY A 69 5.81 -8.50 8.39
C GLY A 69 5.58 -7.02 8.72
N PRO A 70 6.00 -6.10 7.83
CA PRO A 70 5.64 -4.70 7.96
C PRO A 70 4.13 -4.51 7.78
N ARG A 71 3.61 -3.40 8.30
CA ARG A 71 2.27 -2.93 7.91
C ARG A 71 2.30 -2.58 6.42
N ALA A 72 1.50 -3.29 5.63
CA ALA A 72 1.45 -3.09 4.18
C ALA A 72 0.21 -2.31 3.77
N TYR A 73 0.42 -1.20 3.06
CA TYR A 73 -0.58 -0.51 2.26
C TYR A 73 -0.39 -0.90 0.79
N VAL A 74 -1.47 -1.15 0.06
CA VAL A 74 -1.41 -1.73 -1.29
C VAL A 74 -2.23 -0.93 -2.28
N ALA A 75 -1.64 -0.66 -3.44
CA ALA A 75 -2.27 0.07 -4.52
C ALA A 75 -3.16 -0.83 -5.38
N LEU A 76 -4.34 -0.33 -5.78
CA LEU A 76 -4.99 -0.77 -7.00
C LEU A 76 -4.44 0.08 -8.16
N ALA A 77 -3.76 -0.55 -9.12
CA ALA A 77 -3.21 0.16 -10.26
C ALA A 77 -4.27 0.36 -11.35
N VAL A 78 -4.34 1.58 -11.89
CA VAL A 78 -5.27 1.96 -12.95
C VAL A 78 -4.54 2.68 -14.09
N ASP A 79 -4.96 2.45 -15.33
CA ASP A 79 -4.42 3.15 -16.52
C ASP A 79 -5.55 3.45 -17.51
N GLY A 80 -5.34 4.37 -18.45
CA GLY A 80 -6.30 4.65 -19.52
C GLY A 80 -6.25 3.64 -20.67
N SER A 81 -5.36 2.65 -20.59
CA SER A 81 -5.23 1.59 -21.61
C SER A 81 -4.76 0.27 -21.00
N PRO A 82 -4.93 -0.87 -21.70
CA PRO A 82 -4.54 -2.18 -21.18
C PRO A 82 -3.03 -2.45 -21.27
N ALA A 83 -2.20 -1.48 -21.67
CA ALA A 83 -0.80 -1.70 -22.04
C ALA A 83 0.07 -2.25 -20.90
N TYR A 84 -0.27 -1.96 -19.64
CA TYR A 84 0.44 -2.49 -18.46
C TYR A 84 -0.30 -3.63 -17.74
N GLY A 85 -1.47 -4.04 -18.25
CA GLY A 85 -2.30 -5.07 -17.59
C GLY A 85 -3.08 -4.58 -16.37
N ASN A 86 -3.00 -3.29 -16.05
CA ASN A 86 -3.75 -2.64 -14.97
C ASN A 86 -5.26 -2.60 -15.28
N LEU A 87 -6.07 -2.26 -14.27
CA LEU A 87 -7.48 -1.93 -14.47
C LEU A 87 -7.62 -0.74 -15.42
N VAL A 88 -8.33 -0.93 -16.54
CA VAL A 88 -8.55 0.15 -17.51
C VAL A 88 -9.64 1.09 -17.00
N VAL A 89 -9.31 2.37 -16.93
CA VAL A 89 -10.20 3.47 -16.57
C VAL A 89 -10.17 4.47 -17.73
N ALA A 90 -11.13 4.35 -18.65
CA ALA A 90 -11.14 5.11 -19.90
C ALA A 90 -12.16 6.26 -19.89
N ALA A 91 -13.12 6.23 -18.96
CA ALA A 91 -14.16 7.24 -18.82
C ALA A 91 -14.38 7.67 -17.34
N PRO A 92 -14.99 8.84 -17.09
CA PRO A 92 -15.32 9.30 -15.72
C PRO A 92 -16.17 8.33 -14.91
N GLU A 93 -17.02 7.52 -15.56
CA GLU A 93 -17.82 6.49 -14.89
C GLU A 93 -16.94 5.36 -14.35
N ASP A 94 -15.92 4.95 -15.11
CA ASP A 94 -14.94 3.94 -14.69
C ASP A 94 -14.16 4.41 -13.46
N ALA A 95 -13.84 5.71 -13.39
CA ALA A 95 -13.13 6.27 -12.25
C ALA A 95 -13.92 6.07 -10.95
N ARG A 96 -15.23 6.31 -10.98
CA ARG A 96 -16.11 6.06 -9.81
C ARG A 96 -16.20 4.59 -9.47
N ALA A 97 -16.17 3.70 -10.47
CA ALA A 97 -16.14 2.27 -10.23
C ALA A 97 -14.83 1.84 -9.56
N ALA A 98 -13.68 2.34 -10.02
CA ALA A 98 -12.37 2.06 -9.43
C ALA A 98 -12.29 2.51 -7.95
N GLU A 99 -12.83 3.69 -7.64
CA GLU A 99 -12.97 4.24 -6.29
C GLU A 99 -13.77 3.32 -5.35
N CYS A 100 -14.83 2.68 -5.86
CA CYS A 100 -15.60 1.70 -5.08
C CYS A 100 -14.88 0.35 -4.96
N LEU A 101 -14.21 -0.09 -6.03
CA LEU A 101 -13.54 -1.38 -6.10
C LEU A 101 -12.35 -1.48 -5.16
N ALA A 102 -11.55 -0.42 -5.03
CA ALA A 102 -10.34 -0.44 -4.23
C ALA A 102 -10.59 -0.84 -2.77
N PRO A 103 -11.36 -0.09 -1.96
CA PRO A 103 -11.61 -0.45 -0.57
C PRO A 103 -12.41 -1.76 -0.44
N THR A 104 -13.33 -2.05 -1.37
CA THR A 104 -14.10 -3.31 -1.40
C THR A 104 -13.18 -4.53 -1.50
N ASN A 105 -12.05 -4.39 -2.21
CA ASN A 105 -11.06 -5.44 -2.38
C ASN A 105 -9.81 -5.26 -1.48
N ARG A 106 -9.89 -4.37 -0.47
CA ARG A 106 -8.83 -4.08 0.51
C ARG A 106 -7.55 -3.47 -0.09
N TYR A 107 -7.69 -2.71 -1.17
CA TYR A 107 -6.67 -1.78 -1.63
C TYR A 107 -6.83 -0.44 -0.91
N ASP A 108 -5.73 0.13 -0.45
CA ASP A 108 -5.76 1.32 0.42
C ASP A 108 -5.72 2.62 -0.38
N PHE A 109 -5.30 2.59 -1.64
CA PHE A 109 -5.19 3.75 -2.51
C PHE A 109 -5.19 3.33 -3.99
N LEU A 110 -5.44 4.29 -4.88
CA LEU A 110 -5.31 4.11 -6.33
C LEU A 110 -3.92 4.56 -6.79
N LYS A 111 -3.27 3.77 -7.63
CA LYS A 111 -2.05 4.18 -8.35
C LYS A 111 -2.38 4.42 -9.82
N VAL A 112 -2.24 5.65 -10.29
CA VAL A 112 -2.47 5.99 -11.70
C VAL A 112 -1.23 5.77 -12.55
N TYR A 113 -1.44 5.36 -13.80
CA TYR A 113 -0.42 5.19 -14.83
C TYR A 113 -0.57 6.23 -15.96
N ASP A 114 0.30 6.12 -16.96
CA ASP A 114 0.66 7.21 -17.88
C ASP A 114 -0.40 7.59 -18.93
N ARG A 115 -1.47 6.80 -19.12
CA ARG A 115 -2.37 6.94 -20.29
C ARG A 115 -3.78 7.39 -19.97
N LEU A 116 -4.03 7.90 -18.76
CA LEU A 116 -5.30 8.52 -18.44
C LEU A 116 -5.51 9.81 -19.25
N SER A 117 -6.73 10.03 -19.72
CA SER A 117 -7.10 11.35 -20.23
C SER A 117 -7.12 12.36 -19.07
N HIS A 118 -6.94 13.65 -19.39
CA HIS A 118 -7.00 14.72 -18.40
C HIS A 118 -8.35 14.73 -17.63
N GLU A 119 -9.45 14.43 -18.32
CA GLU A 119 -10.78 14.36 -17.72
C GLU A 119 -10.90 13.21 -16.71
N VAL A 120 -10.37 12.02 -17.06
CA VAL A 120 -10.38 10.85 -16.18
C VAL A 120 -9.49 11.07 -14.96
N PHE A 121 -8.27 11.58 -15.15
CA PHE A 121 -7.35 11.88 -14.05
C PHE A 121 -7.99 12.86 -13.05
N ASN A 122 -8.57 13.96 -13.54
CA ASN A 122 -9.25 14.93 -12.67
C ASN A 122 -10.46 14.33 -11.95
N THR A 123 -11.17 13.40 -12.60
CA THR A 123 -12.28 12.69 -11.96
C THR A 123 -11.78 11.81 -10.83
N LEU A 124 -10.72 11.02 -11.03
CA LEU A 124 -10.12 10.21 -9.96
C LEU A 124 -9.68 11.06 -8.78
N VAL A 125 -8.95 12.15 -9.01
CA VAL A 125 -8.48 13.03 -7.92
C VAL A 125 -9.66 13.65 -7.15
N ARG A 126 -10.70 14.10 -7.85
CA ARG A 126 -11.88 14.72 -7.23
C ARG A 126 -12.71 13.71 -6.43
N GLU A 127 -12.97 12.54 -6.99
CA GLU A 127 -13.77 11.50 -6.33
C GLU A 127 -12.98 10.88 -5.17
N GLY A 128 -11.70 10.58 -5.34
CA GLY A 128 -10.84 10.04 -4.29
C GLY A 128 -10.74 10.98 -3.09
N ALA A 129 -10.63 12.29 -3.31
CA ALA A 129 -10.68 13.28 -2.22
C ALA A 129 -12.02 13.28 -1.47
N GLY A 130 -13.14 13.07 -2.18
CA GLY A 130 -14.49 12.99 -1.59
C GLY A 130 -14.76 11.67 -0.86
N GLY A 131 -14.18 10.56 -1.34
CA GLY A 131 -14.34 9.21 -0.80
C GLY A 131 -13.30 8.80 0.24
N GLY A 132 -12.25 9.61 0.44
CA GLY A 132 -11.14 9.29 1.32
C GLY A 132 -10.16 8.26 0.73
N GLN A 133 -10.17 8.07 -0.59
CA GLN A 133 -9.27 7.18 -1.30
C GLN A 133 -8.09 8.00 -1.86
N PRO A 134 -6.86 7.79 -1.37
CA PRO A 134 -5.71 8.49 -1.90
C PRO A 134 -5.43 8.09 -3.36
N VAL A 135 -4.97 9.04 -4.15
CA VAL A 135 -4.50 8.83 -5.53
C VAL A 135 -3.00 9.13 -5.58
N VAL A 136 -2.21 8.17 -6.05
CA VAL A 136 -0.74 8.24 -6.13
C VAL A 136 -0.30 8.00 -7.58
N GLY A 137 0.78 8.64 -8.02
CA GLY A 137 1.29 8.56 -9.40
C GLY A 137 2.21 7.37 -9.69
N HIS A 138 2.52 7.21 -10.98
CA HIS A 138 3.60 6.36 -11.49
C HIS A 138 4.97 7.00 -11.24
#